data_AF-A0A397FQK3-F1
#
_entry.id   AF-A0A397FQK3-F1
#
_cell.length_a   1.000
_cell.length_b   1.000
_cell.length_c   1.000
_cell.angle_alpha   90.00
_cell.angle_beta   90.00
_cell.angle_gamma   90.00
#
_symmetry.space_group_name_H-M   'P 1'
#
loop_
_entity.id
_entity.type
_entity.pdbx_description
1 polymer ?
#
loop_
_entity_poly.entity_id
_entity_poly.type
_entity_poly.pdbx_seq_one_letter_code
_entity_poly.pdbx_strand_id
1 'polypeptide(L)'
;MTKLFKLIDKNFSKVDNEWQWTYSCLFPFTFNKYPITEITITDHLWKKKGREEVTKELILSILRERLNNKIAKPSKYRGKRIVFIRQIILYARKNYRLIFWFKDQTTNHLWIRNCYPINYEEKP
;
A
#
# COMPACT_ATOMS: atom_id res chain seq x y z
N MET A 1 20.00 -12.59 0.79
CA MET A 1 18.76 -12.03 1.36
C MET A 1 17.57 -12.73 0.74
N THR A 2 16.80 -13.49 1.52
CA THR A 2 15.59 -14.18 1.06
C THR A 2 14.58 -13.14 0.56
N LYS A 3 14.05 -13.29 -0.66
CA LYS A 3 12.99 -12.41 -1.18
C LYS A 3 11.74 -12.60 -0.31
N LEU A 4 11.41 -11.63 0.54
CA LEU A 4 10.23 -11.66 1.41
C LEU A 4 8.91 -11.51 0.64
N PHE A 5 8.98 -10.97 -0.56
CA PHE A 5 7.86 -10.82 -1.47
C PHE A 5 8.24 -11.43 -2.82
N LYS A 6 7.32 -12.16 -3.43
CA LYS A 6 7.47 -12.71 -4.79
C LYS A 6 6.38 -12.14 -5.67
N LEU A 7 6.76 -11.52 -6.79
CA LEU A 7 5.79 -11.10 -7.81
C LEU A 7 5.16 -12.37 -8.41
N ILE A 8 3.84 -12.47 -8.34
CA ILE A 8 3.07 -13.62 -8.83
C ILE A 8 2.18 -13.26 -10.03
N ASP A 9 1.81 -11.99 -10.15
CA ASP A 9 1.01 -11.51 -11.29
C ASP A 9 1.37 -10.06 -11.64
N LYS A 10 1.29 -9.76 -12.95
CA LYS A 10 1.44 -8.42 -13.51
C LYS A 10 0.51 -8.30 -14.71
N ASN A 11 -0.53 -7.51 -14.55
CA ASN A 11 -1.54 -7.32 -15.57
C ASN A 11 -1.99 -5.86 -15.66
N PHE A 12 -2.61 -5.53 -16.79
CA PHE A 12 -3.27 -4.24 -16.99
C PHE A 12 -4.77 -4.43 -16.83
N SER A 13 -5.38 -3.74 -15.87
CA SER A 13 -6.83 -3.70 -15.70
C SER A 13 -7.42 -2.71 -16.69
N LYS A 14 -8.16 -3.20 -17.69
CA LYS A 14 -8.93 -2.34 -18.60
C LYS A 14 -10.06 -1.61 -17.89
N VAL A 15 -10.65 -2.23 -16.86
CA VAL A 15 -11.77 -1.68 -16.10
C VAL A 15 -11.33 -0.44 -15.30
N ASP A 16 -10.19 -0.55 -14.62
CA ASP A 16 -9.65 0.53 -13.78
C ASP A 16 -8.64 1.42 -14.53
N ASN A 17 -8.30 1.03 -15.77
CA ASN A 17 -7.31 1.67 -16.64
C ASN A 17 -5.93 1.82 -15.95
N GLU A 18 -5.44 0.79 -15.27
CA GLU A 18 -4.20 0.83 -14.47
C GLU A 18 -3.42 -0.49 -14.54
N TRP A 19 -2.09 -0.41 -14.50
CA TRP A 19 -1.25 -1.56 -14.24
C TRP A 19 -1.31 -1.99 -12.78
N GLN A 20 -1.32 -3.30 -12.56
CA GLN A 20 -1.41 -3.93 -11.26
C GLN A 20 -0.27 -4.95 -11.13
N TRP A 21 0.40 -4.95 -9.96
CA TRP A 21 1.44 -5.91 -9.62
C TRP A 21 1.06 -6.58 -8.31
N THR A 22 0.83 -7.89 -8.36
CA THR A 22 0.44 -8.69 -7.19
C THR A 22 1.62 -9.50 -6.70
N TYR A 23 1.90 -9.37 -5.41
CA TYR A 23 2.99 -10.03 -4.71
C TYR A 23 2.43 -11.00 -3.66
N SER A 24 2.98 -12.21 -3.60
CA SER A 24 2.77 -13.12 -2.47
C SER A 24 3.73 -12.78 -1.33
N CYS A 25 3.23 -12.76 -0.10
CA CYS A 25 4.04 -12.64 1.12
C CYS A 25 4.68 -13.98 1.46
N LEU A 26 6.01 -14.04 1.53
CA LEU A 26 6.78 -15.25 1.88
C LEU A 26 7.23 -15.26 3.35
N PHE A 27 6.55 -14.48 4.20
CA PHE A 27 6.78 -14.38 5.64
C PHE A 27 5.46 -14.08 6.36
N PRO A 28 5.38 -14.29 7.69
CA PRO A 28 4.22 -13.89 8.48
C PRO A 28 4.03 -12.37 8.47
N PHE A 29 3.15 -11.90 7.60
CA PHE A 29 2.64 -10.54 7.59
C PHE A 29 1.22 -10.55 8.15
N THR A 30 0.98 -9.88 9.27
CA THR A 30 -0.38 -9.60 9.74
C THR A 30 -0.71 -8.11 9.71
N PHE A 31 -1.98 -7.78 9.47
CA PHE A 31 -2.49 -6.42 9.59
C PHE A 31 -3.94 -6.48 10.07
N ASN A 32 -4.31 -5.62 11.03
CA ASN A 32 -5.63 -5.66 11.68
C ASN A 32 -6.01 -7.04 12.22
N LYS A 33 -5.03 -7.79 12.73
CA LYS A 33 -5.16 -9.18 13.21
C LYS A 33 -5.45 -10.22 12.13
N TYR A 34 -5.48 -9.84 10.86
CA TYR A 34 -5.65 -10.77 9.74
C TYR A 34 -4.29 -11.11 9.12
N PRO A 35 -4.06 -12.39 8.76
CA PRO A 35 -2.89 -12.78 7.98
C PRO A 35 -3.01 -12.24 6.56
N ILE A 36 -1.95 -11.59 6.07
CA ILE A 36 -1.88 -11.03 4.73
C ILE A 36 -1.01 -11.94 3.86
N THR A 37 -1.63 -12.58 2.89
CA THR A 37 -0.96 -13.48 1.95
C THR A 37 -0.59 -12.77 0.65
N GLU A 38 -1.33 -11.72 0.28
CA GLU A 38 -1.16 -11.03 -1.00
C GLU A 38 -1.21 -9.51 -0.88
N ILE A 39 -0.45 -8.84 -1.75
CA ILE A 39 -0.40 -7.38 -1.87
C ILE A 39 -0.44 -7.02 -3.34
N THR A 40 -1.42 -6.22 -3.75
CA THR A 40 -1.45 -5.61 -5.09
C THR A 40 -1.06 -4.14 -4.99
N ILE A 41 -0.12 -3.70 -5.82
CA ILE A 41 0.24 -2.29 -5.99
C ILE A 41 -0.24 -1.85 -7.36
N THR A 42 -0.91 -0.69 -7.44
CA THR A 42 -1.42 -0.14 -8.71
C THR A 42 -0.53 0.99 -9.24
N ASP A 43 -0.53 1.22 -10.55
CA ASP A 43 0.19 2.35 -11.14
C ASP A 43 -0.44 3.73 -10.92
N HIS A 44 -1.64 3.76 -10.34
CA HIS A 44 -2.41 4.97 -10.08
C HIS A 44 -1.59 6.08 -9.41
N LEU A 45 -0.61 5.69 -8.57
CA LEU A 45 0.24 6.62 -7.87
C LEU A 45 1.20 7.41 -8.79
N TRP A 46 1.72 6.79 -9.86
CA TRP A 46 2.66 7.42 -10.81
C TRP A 46 1.98 8.28 -11.87
N LYS A 47 0.65 8.30 -11.92
CA LYS A 47 -0.11 9.20 -12.81
C LYS A 47 -0.10 10.67 -12.36
N LYS A 48 0.54 10.97 -11.23
CA LYS A 48 0.62 12.33 -10.65
C LYS A 48 2.08 12.73 -10.46
N LYS A 49 2.40 13.99 -10.81
CA LYS A 49 3.72 14.60 -10.63
C LYS A 49 4.16 14.60 -9.16
N GLY A 50 5.46 14.50 -8.91
CA GLY A 50 6.06 14.56 -7.56
C GLY A 50 6.02 13.23 -6.81
N ARG A 51 5.90 12.10 -7.53
CA ARG A 51 5.82 10.73 -7.00
C ARG A 51 6.73 9.75 -7.72
N GLU A 52 7.63 10.29 -8.53
CA GLU A 52 8.58 9.55 -9.37
C GLU A 52 9.53 8.70 -8.50
N GLU A 53 9.86 9.19 -7.30
CA GLU A 53 10.72 8.50 -6.34
C GLU A 53 10.05 7.32 -5.60
N VAL A 54 8.72 7.19 -5.70
CA VAL A 54 8.00 6.14 -4.97
C VAL A 54 8.07 4.84 -5.77
N THR A 55 8.93 3.91 -5.38
CA THR A 55 9.05 2.60 -6.04
C THR A 55 8.16 1.54 -5.41
N LYS A 56 7.98 0.40 -6.09
CA LYS A 56 7.22 -0.75 -5.54
C LYS A 56 7.96 -1.34 -4.35
N GLU A 57 9.29 -1.39 -4.45
CA GLU A 57 10.21 -1.87 -3.44
C GLU A 57 10.12 -1.01 -2.17
N LEU A 58 10.01 0.32 -2.34
CA LEU A 58 9.78 1.24 -1.22
C LEU A 58 8.45 0.96 -0.53
N ILE A 59 7.37 0.79 -1.30
CA ILE A 59 6.04 0.46 -0.77
C ILE A 59 6.09 -0.85 0.01
N LEU A 60 6.66 -1.91 -0.56
CA LEU A 60 6.80 -3.22 0.10
C LEU A 60 7.62 -3.12 1.39
N SER A 61 8.68 -2.29 1.39
CA SER A 61 9.51 -2.06 2.57
C SER A 61 8.75 -1.32 3.67
N ILE A 62 7.97 -0.30 3.30
CA ILE A 62 7.05 0.40 4.20
C ILE A 62 6.03 -0.56 4.81
N LEU A 63 5.40 -1.42 4.00
CA LEU A 63 4.42 -2.39 4.48
C LEU A 63 5.04 -3.35 5.49
N ARG A 64 6.21 -3.91 5.17
CA ARG A 64 6.94 -4.81 6.05
C ARG A 64 7.29 -4.15 7.39
N GLU A 65 7.92 -2.98 7.36
CA GLU A 65 8.52 -2.39 8.56
C GLU A 65 7.52 -1.61 9.41
N ARG A 66 6.50 -1.04 8.77
CA ARG A 66 5.59 -0.10 9.42
C ARG A 66 4.18 -0.62 9.54
N LEU A 67 3.75 -1.55 8.70
CA LEU A 67 2.38 -2.06 8.71
C LEU A 67 2.24 -3.46 9.32
N ASN A 68 3.29 -4.29 9.28
CA ASN A 68 3.25 -5.62 9.89
C ASN A 68 2.93 -5.57 11.39
N ASN A 69 2.03 -6.43 11.83
CA ASN A 69 1.50 -6.53 13.19
C ASN A 69 0.86 -5.24 13.71
N LYS A 70 0.42 -4.34 12.82
CA LYS A 70 -0.27 -3.10 13.21
C LYS A 70 -1.79 -3.22 13.10
N ILE A 71 -2.45 -2.44 13.96
CA ILE A 71 -3.88 -2.22 13.94
C ILE A 71 -4.12 -0.77 13.51
N ALA A 72 -5.06 -0.54 12.60
CA ALA A 72 -5.47 0.77 12.14
C ALA A 72 -6.99 0.82 11.97
N LYS A 73 -7.59 1.93 12.41
CA LYS A 73 -9.00 2.21 12.16
C LYS A 73 -9.20 2.61 10.70
N PRO A 74 -10.31 2.21 10.05
CA PRO A 74 -10.62 2.68 8.72
C PRO A 74 -10.85 4.18 8.71
N SER A 75 -10.55 4.80 7.57
CA SER A 75 -10.78 6.23 7.35
C SER A 75 -12.19 6.47 6.80
N LYS A 76 -12.74 7.66 7.05
CA LYS A 76 -13.98 8.12 6.41
C LYS A 76 -13.71 8.47 4.94
N TYR A 77 -13.64 7.47 4.08
CA TYR A 77 -13.47 7.63 2.63
C TYR A 77 -14.82 7.64 1.93
N ARG A 78 -14.99 8.49 0.91
CA ARG A 78 -16.23 8.52 0.10
C ARG A 78 -16.28 7.28 -0.78
N GLY A 79 -17.17 6.34 -0.48
CA GLY A 79 -17.41 5.13 -1.28
C GLY A 79 -17.88 3.93 -0.46
N LYS A 80 -18.14 2.80 -1.14
CA LYS A 80 -18.59 1.54 -0.50
C LYS A 80 -17.46 0.74 0.17
N ARG A 81 -16.18 1.08 -0.10
CA ARG A 81 -15.01 0.32 0.37
C ARG A 81 -14.54 0.83 1.74
N ILE A 82 -14.20 -0.11 2.63
CA ILE A 82 -13.50 0.19 3.89
C ILE A 82 -12.04 0.54 3.56
N VAL A 83 -11.74 1.83 3.44
CA VAL A 83 -10.40 2.31 3.07
C VAL A 83 -9.61 2.67 4.31
N PHE A 84 -8.38 2.19 4.37
CA PHE A 84 -7.37 2.61 5.35
C PHE A 84 -6.51 3.71 4.72
N ILE A 85 -6.58 4.90 5.32
CA ILE A 85 -5.67 6.00 5.00
C ILE A 85 -4.73 6.12 6.17
N ARG A 86 -3.49 5.69 6.00
CA ARG A 86 -2.46 5.93 7.00
C ARG A 86 -1.75 7.22 6.63
N GLN A 87 -2.07 8.26 7.39
CA GLN A 87 -1.73 9.62 7.02
C GLN A 87 -0.25 9.95 7.27
N ILE A 88 0.47 9.20 8.11
CA ILE A 88 1.88 9.46 8.40
C ILE A 88 2.59 8.12 8.64
N ILE A 89 3.40 7.70 7.69
CA ILE A 89 4.36 6.60 7.88
C ILE A 89 5.77 7.18 7.73
N LEU A 90 6.49 7.33 8.85
CA LEU A 90 7.89 7.75 8.83
C LEU A 90 8.78 6.61 8.30
N TYR A 91 9.38 6.81 7.14
CA TYR A 91 10.31 5.86 6.52
C TYR A 91 11.48 6.61 5.90
N ALA A 92 12.71 6.20 6.21
CA ALA A 92 13.93 6.86 5.72
C ALA A 92 13.91 8.41 5.88
N ARG A 93 13.47 8.90 7.06
CA ARG A 93 13.33 10.33 7.40
C ARG A 93 12.31 11.13 6.57
N LYS A 94 11.50 10.47 5.74
CA LYS A 94 10.37 11.08 5.02
C LYS A 94 9.05 10.54 5.55
N ASN A 95 8.02 11.38 5.56
CA ASN A 95 6.67 10.97 5.88
C ASN A 95 5.94 10.56 4.59
N TYR A 96 5.31 9.40 4.61
CA TYR A 96 4.51 8.91 3.49
C TYR A 96 3.04 8.82 3.87
N ARG A 97 2.17 9.18 2.91
CA ARG A 97 0.76 8.82 2.93
C ARG A 97 0.55 7.54 2.17
N LEU A 98 -0.10 6.58 2.80
CA LEU A 98 -0.51 5.33 2.16
C LEU A 98 -2.04 5.23 2.14
N ILE A 99 -2.59 4.92 0.96
CA ILE A 99 -4.03 4.68 0.77
C ILE A 99 -4.20 3.25 0.27
N PHE A 100 -4.89 2.43 1.06
CA PHE A 100 -5.06 1.02 0.78
C PHE A 100 -6.36 0.47 1.39
N TRP A 101 -6.78 -0.71 0.96
CA TRP A 101 -7.94 -1.42 1.51
C TRP A 101 -7.76 -2.94 1.33
N PHE A 102 -8.66 -3.74 1.89
CA PHE A 102 -8.70 -5.17 1.57
C PHE A 102 -9.46 -5.44 0.27
N LYS A 103 -8.87 -6.20 -0.66
CA LYS A 103 -9.44 -6.46 -1.99
C LYS A 103 -10.74 -7.28 -1.88
N ASP A 104 -11.79 -6.88 -2.60
CA ASP A 104 -13.01 -7.66 -2.88
C ASP A 104 -13.56 -8.48 -1.69
N GLN A 105 -13.81 -7.80 -0.55
CA GLN A 105 -14.34 -8.39 0.69
C GLN A 105 -13.46 -9.45 1.37
N THR A 106 -12.24 -9.68 0.88
CA THR A 106 -11.28 -10.53 1.59
C THR A 106 -10.64 -9.78 2.75
N THR A 107 -9.88 -10.48 3.60
CA THR A 107 -9.09 -9.88 4.68
C THR A 107 -7.62 -10.26 4.62
N ASN A 108 -7.23 -11.05 3.61
CA ASN A 108 -5.87 -11.54 3.41
C ASN A 108 -5.13 -10.88 2.23
N HIS A 109 -5.80 -9.98 1.51
CA HIS A 109 -5.23 -9.31 0.35
C HIS A 109 -5.28 -7.79 0.49
N LEU A 110 -4.12 -7.14 0.60
CA LEU A 110 -4.04 -5.67 0.62
C LEU A 110 -3.94 -5.10 -0.80
N TRP A 111 -4.81 -4.14 -1.09
CA TRP A 111 -4.79 -3.35 -2.32
C TRP A 111 -4.23 -1.96 -2.06
N ILE A 112 -3.03 -1.69 -2.57
CA ILE A 112 -2.33 -0.42 -2.42
C ILE A 112 -2.57 0.44 -3.66
N ARG A 113 -3.45 1.44 -3.51
CA ARG A 113 -3.77 2.37 -4.61
C ARG A 113 -2.77 3.50 -4.73
N ASN A 114 -2.30 4.00 -3.59
CA ASN A 114 -1.52 5.23 -3.57
C ASN A 114 -0.50 5.25 -2.45
N CYS A 115 0.69 5.76 -2.75
CA CYS A 115 1.76 6.06 -1.82
C CYS A 115 2.44 7.36 -2.29
N TYR A 116 2.63 8.34 -1.40
CA TYR A 116 3.31 9.58 -1.76
C TYR A 116 3.93 10.26 -0.54
N PRO A 117 5.07 10.97 -0.72
CA PRO A 117 5.67 11.74 0.35
C PRO A 117 4.75 12.90 0.76
N ILE A 118 4.76 13.24 2.04
CA ILE A 118 4.10 14.41 2.60
C ILE A 118 5.20 15.28 3.17
N ASN A 119 5.44 16.43 2.55
CA ASN A 119 6.21 17.49 3.18
C ASN A 119 5.28 18.13 4.22
N TYR A 120 5.68 18.12 5.48
CA TYR A 120 5.14 19.08 6.43
C TYR A 120 5.73 20.43 6.03
N GLU A 121 4.99 21.21 5.25
CA GLU A 121 5.04 22.64 5.49
C GLU A 121 4.20 22.82 6.76
N GLU A 122 4.88 23.10 7.88
CA GLU A 122 4.22 23.75 8.99
C GLU A 122 3.57 25.01 8.40
N LYS A 123 2.24 24.98 8.26
CA LYS A 123 1.53 26.23 8.06
C LYS A 123 1.79 27.07 9.32
N PRO A 124 2.32 28.30 9.19
CA PRO A 124 2.53 29.19 10.32
C PRO A 124 1.22 29.46 11.06
#